data_AF-A0A949I7Q8-F1
#
_entry.id   AF-A0A949I7Q8-F1
#
_cell.length_a   1.000
_cell.length_b   1.000
_cell.length_c   1.000
_cell.angle_alpha   90.00
_cell.angle_beta   90.00
_cell.angle_gamma   90.00
#
_symmetry.space_group_name_H-M   'P 1'
#
loop_
_entity.id
_entity.type
_entity.pdbx_description
1 polymer ?
#
loop_
_entity_poly.entity_id
_entity_poly.type
_entity_poly.pdbx_seq_one_letter_code
_entity_poly.pdbx_strand_id
1 'polypeptide(L)'
;MAAVTGPRERWRVWAAHAFLWLLIAVTLLPLLAIVSISLRPGNFATGSLLPTHISLEHWSLALGIPWHAADGSVVQPPFPVLLWLWNSIKIATIASAIIVAISTTA
;
A
#
# COMPACT_ATOMS: atom_id res chain seq x y z
N MET A 1 -24.90 -23.18 -20.01
CA MET A 1 -24.32 -23.44 -21.35
C MET A 1 -23.01 -22.68 -21.47
N ALA A 2 -21.92 -23.34 -21.83
CA ALA A 2 -20.65 -22.65 -22.08
C ALA A 2 -20.70 -22.00 -23.47
N ALA A 3 -20.46 -20.69 -23.54
CA ALA A 3 -20.37 -19.98 -24.81
C ALA A 3 -19.06 -20.35 -25.51
N VAL A 4 -19.15 -20.88 -26.74
CA VAL A 4 -17.97 -21.14 -27.57
C VAL A 4 -17.49 -19.82 -28.17
N THR A 5 -16.24 -19.43 -27.91
CA THR A 5 -15.66 -18.17 -28.38
C THR A 5 -15.03 -18.31 -29.77
N GLY A 6 -15.24 -17.31 -30.63
CA GLY A 6 -14.68 -17.28 -31.99
C GLY A 6 -13.22 -16.81 -32.04
N PRO A 7 -12.52 -16.97 -33.18
CA PRO A 7 -11.10 -16.60 -33.31
C PRO A 7 -10.79 -15.11 -33.07
N ARG A 8 -11.73 -14.21 -33.40
CA ARG A 8 -11.61 -12.75 -33.16
C ARG A 8 -11.66 -12.38 -31.68
N GLU A 9 -12.21 -13.25 -30.83
CA GLU A 9 -12.26 -13.03 -29.39
C GLU A 9 -10.86 -13.02 -28.77
N ARG A 10 -9.94 -13.83 -29.31
CA ARG A 10 -8.55 -13.89 -28.84
C ARG A 10 -7.86 -12.53 -28.92
N TRP A 11 -8.08 -11.79 -30.00
CA TRP A 11 -7.54 -10.44 -30.17
C TRP A 11 -8.15 -9.43 -29.21
N ARG A 12 -9.46 -9.51 -28.96
CA ARG A 12 -10.15 -8.66 -27.97
C ARG A 12 -9.60 -8.89 -26.57
N VAL A 13 -9.34 -10.16 -26.21
CA VAL A 13 -8.73 -10.52 -24.92
C VAL A 13 -7.32 -9.92 -24.82
N TRP A 14 -6.47 -10.07 -25.83
CA TRP A 14 -5.13 -9.47 -25.81
C TRP A 14 -5.16 -7.94 -25.71
N ALA A 15 -6.05 -7.29 -26.46
CA ALA A 15 -6.25 -5.85 -26.38
C ALA A 15 -6.72 -5.42 -24.98
N ALA A 16 -7.66 -6.17 -24.38
CA ALA A 16 -8.11 -5.92 -23.01
C ALA A 16 -6.97 -6.08 -22.00
N HIS A 17 -6.12 -7.10 -22.13
CA HIS A 17 -4.95 -7.26 -21.26
C HIS A 17 -3.99 -6.08 -21.40
N ALA A 18 -3.63 -5.68 -22.62
CA ALA A 18 -2.74 -4.55 -22.85
C ALA A 18 -3.30 -3.26 -22.24
N PHE A 19 -4.60 -3.01 -22.42
CA PHE A 19 -5.28 -1.88 -21.81
C PHE A 19 -5.26 -1.94 -20.27
N LEU A 20 -5.59 -3.10 -19.68
CA LEU A 20 -5.58 -3.27 -18.22
C LEU A 20 -4.18 -3.13 -17.64
N TRP A 21 -3.14 -3.66 -18.30
CA TRP A 21 -1.74 -3.46 -17.89
C TRP A 21 -1.36 -1.98 -17.87
N LEU A 22 -1.74 -1.22 -18.91
CA LEU A 22 -1.52 0.22 -18.95
C LEU A 22 -2.27 0.95 -17.83
N LEU A 23 -3.54 0.61 -17.61
CA LEU A 23 -4.36 1.21 -16.55
C LEU A 23 -3.76 0.93 -15.17
N ILE A 24 -3.33 -0.30 -14.92
CA ILE A 24 -2.65 -0.70 -13.68
C ILE A 24 -1.35 0.08 -13.52
N ALA A 25 -0.52 0.17 -14.56
CA ALA A 25 0.73 0.93 -14.51
C ALA A 25 0.50 2.40 -14.14
N VAL A 26 -0.50 3.06 -14.76
CA VAL A 26 -0.83 4.47 -14.49
C VAL A 26 -1.35 4.67 -13.06
N THR A 27 -2.24 3.79 -12.60
CA THR A 27 -2.87 3.90 -11.27
C THR A 27 -1.93 3.52 -10.13
N LEU A 28 -1.00 2.58 -10.35
CA LEU A 28 -0.02 2.19 -9.33
C LEU A 28 1.16 3.14 -9.22
N LEU A 29 1.51 3.90 -10.26
CA LEU A 29 2.67 4.80 -10.24
C LEU A 29 2.69 5.75 -9.02
N PRO A 30 1.60 6.48 -8.65
CA PRO A 30 1.60 7.30 -7.44
C PRO A 30 1.75 6.48 -6.15
N LEU A 31 1.22 5.26 -6.10
CA LEU A 31 1.36 4.37 -4.93
C LEU A 31 2.79 3.85 -4.80
N LEU A 32 3.45 3.53 -5.91
CA LEU A 32 4.87 3.16 -5.93
C LEU A 32 5.76 4.31 -5.45
N ALA A 33 5.39 5.56 -5.74
CA ALA A 33 6.09 6.73 -5.19
C ALA A 33 5.96 6.81 -3.67
N ILE A 34 4.79 6.48 -3.08
CA ILE A 34 4.61 6.42 -1.62
C ILE A 34 5.48 5.32 -1.01
N VAL A 35 5.51 4.13 -1.62
CA VAL A 35 6.38 3.04 -1.16
C VAL A 35 7.85 3.45 -1.24
N SER A 36 8.26 4.12 -2.32
CA SER A 36 9.61 4.65 -2.50
C SER A 36 10.01 5.62 -1.38
N ILE A 37 9.12 6.56 -1.03
CA ILE A 37 9.34 7.50 0.08
C ILE A 37 9.54 6.73 1.41
N SER A 38 8.75 5.68 1.65
CA SER A 38 8.86 4.87 2.88
C SER A 38 10.18 4.09 3.02
N LEU A 39 10.89 3.88 1.91
CA LEU A 39 12.15 3.15 1.84
C LEU A 39 13.37 4.08 1.69
N ARG A 40 13.15 5.39 1.66
CA ARG A 40 14.22 6.37 1.49
C ARG A 40 14.79 6.76 2.85
N PRO A 41 16.12 6.87 3.01
CA PRO A 41 16.68 7.42 4.23
C PRO A 41 16.24 8.87 4.43
N GLY A 42 15.82 9.20 5.65
CA GLY A 42 15.40 10.55 6.02
C GLY A 42 14.04 11.03 5.47
N ASN A 43 13.79 12.33 5.69
CA ASN A 43 12.60 13.15 5.44
C ASN A 43 12.26 13.63 4.02
N PHE A 44 12.53 12.90 2.93
CA PHE A 44 12.43 13.50 1.59
C PHE A 44 11.19 13.05 0.79
N ALA A 45 10.35 14.02 0.42
CA ALA A 45 9.13 13.80 -0.35
C ALA A 45 9.35 13.65 -1.87
N THR A 46 10.54 13.99 -2.38
CA THR A 46 10.86 13.94 -3.83
C THR A 46 12.16 13.18 -4.08
N GLY A 47 12.30 12.67 -5.31
CA GLY A 47 13.49 11.97 -5.78
C GLY A 47 13.16 10.90 -6.83
N SER A 48 14.12 10.01 -7.09
CA SER A 48 13.94 8.87 -7.99
C SER A 48 12.88 7.88 -7.49
N LEU A 49 12.13 7.25 -8.41
CA LEU A 49 11.10 6.25 -8.08
C LEU A 49 11.69 5.04 -7.35
N LEU A 50 12.86 4.56 -7.77
CA LEU A 50 13.67 3.64 -6.97
C LEU A 50 14.69 4.47 -6.19
N PRO A 51 14.68 4.44 -4.84
CA PRO A 51 15.66 5.16 -4.04
C PRO A 51 17.08 4.71 -4.38
N THR A 52 18.03 5.65 -4.44
CA THR A 52 19.45 5.35 -4.64
C THR A 52 20.05 4.56 -3.48
N HIS A 53 19.52 4.79 -2.27
CA HIS A 53 19.83 4.04 -1.06
C HIS A 53 18.51 3.63 -0.41
N ILE A 54 18.43 2.36 -0.01
CA ILE A 54 17.27 1.81 0.69
C ILE A 54 17.57 1.85 2.19
N SER A 55 16.62 2.39 2.96
CA SER A 55 16.61 2.33 4.42
C SER A 55 15.31 1.67 4.90
N LEU A 56 15.39 0.95 6.02
CA LEU A 56 14.25 0.35 6.71
C LEU A 56 13.97 1.03 8.04
N GLU A 57 14.57 2.19 8.32
CA GLU A 57 14.40 2.93 9.58
C GLU A 57 12.92 3.29 9.84
N HIS A 58 12.21 3.81 8.83
CA HIS A 58 10.79 4.13 8.94
C HIS A 58 9.95 2.90 9.28
N TRP A 59 10.21 1.78 8.59
CA TRP A 59 9.51 0.52 8.83
C TRP A 59 9.86 -0.07 10.20
N SER A 60 11.12 -0.02 10.62
CA SER A 60 11.56 -0.46 11.95
C SER A 60 10.78 0.27 13.04
N LEU A 61 10.73 1.61 12.98
CA LEU A 61 10.01 2.42 13.96
C LEU A 61 8.50 2.20 13.90
N ALA A 62 7.91 2.07 12.70
CA ALA A 62 6.49 1.75 12.54
C ALA A 62 6.12 0.37 13.09
N LEU A 63 7.04 -0.59 13.03
CA LEU A 63 6.87 -1.93 13.60
C LEU A 63 7.23 -2.02 15.09
N GLY A 64 7.65 -0.91 15.71
CA GLY A 64 8.02 -0.89 17.12
C GLY A 64 9.40 -1.52 17.41
N ILE A 65 10.27 -1.63 16.41
CA ILE A 65 11.61 -2.20 16.52
C ILE A 65 12.63 -1.05 16.68
N PRO A 66 13.35 -0.96 17.82
CA PRO A 66 14.44 0.00 17.99
C PRO A 66 15.61 -0.31 17.05
N TRP A 67 16.40 0.71 16.69
CA TRP A 67 17.58 0.54 15.85
C TRP A 67 18.75 1.42 16.32
N HIS A 68 19.97 1.08 15.91
CA HIS A 68 21.19 1.82 16.27
C HIS A 68 21.57 2.83 15.19
N ALA A 69 21.63 4.10 15.56
CA ALA A 69 22.09 5.17 14.69
C ALA A 69 23.61 5.13 14.49
N ALA A 70 24.07 5.83 13.45
CA ALA A 70 25.49 5.89 13.09
C ALA A 70 26.37 6.57 14.17
N ASP A 71 25.77 7.39 15.03
CA ASP A 71 26.41 8.01 16.20
C ASP A 71 26.47 7.08 17.42
N GLY A 72 25.97 5.84 17.29
CA GLY A 72 25.93 4.84 18.36
C GLY A 72 24.70 4.95 19.27
N SER A 73 23.85 5.96 19.09
CA SER A 73 22.62 6.10 19.88
C SER A 73 21.57 5.05 19.50
N VAL A 74 20.75 4.64 20.47
CA VAL A 74 19.61 3.75 20.22
C VAL A 74 18.37 4.60 19.98
N VAL A 75 17.83 4.53 18.76
CA VAL A 75 16.60 5.22 18.39
C VAL A 75 15.42 4.33 18.77
N GLN A 76 14.62 4.81 19.72
CA GLN A 76 13.42 4.13 20.18
C GLN A 76 12.21 4.52 19.30
N PRO A 77 11.23 3.61 19.10
CA PRO A 77 9.97 3.93 18.45
C PRO A 77 9.24 5.06 19.19
N PRO A 78 9.02 6.23 18.56
CA PRO A 78 8.39 7.36 19.24
C PRO A 78 6.87 7.19 19.38
N PHE A 79 6.27 6.32 18.56
CA PHE A 79 4.82 6.16 18.46
C PHE A 79 4.41 4.69 18.39
N PRO A 80 3.27 4.31 19.00
CA PRO A 80 2.77 2.94 18.98
C PRO A 80 1.94 2.65 17.71
N VAL A 81 2.58 2.69 16.55
CA VAL A 81 1.89 2.60 15.23
C VAL A 81 1.08 1.31 15.08
N LEU A 82 1.58 0.16 15.56
CA LEU A 82 0.83 -1.10 15.52
C LEU A 82 -0.44 -1.06 16.38
N LEU A 83 -0.43 -0.34 17.51
CA LEU A 83 -1.62 -0.13 18.32
C LEU A 83 -2.62 0.76 17.58
N TRP A 84 -2.15 1.79 16.88
CA TRP A 84 -3.01 2.64 16.04
C TRP A 84 -3.67 1.82 14.93
N LEU A 85 -2.90 0.99 14.23
CA LEU A 85 -3.43 0.07 13.22
C LEU A 85 -4.50 -0.85 13.82
N TRP A 86 -4.25 -1.43 14.99
CA TRP A 86 -5.22 -2.29 15.66
C TRP A 86 -6.50 -1.55 16.06
N ASN A 87 -6.37 -0.31 16.54
CA ASN A 87 -7.52 0.53 16.85
C ASN A 87 -8.32 0.88 15.58
N SER A 88 -7.65 1.18 14.46
CA SER A 88 -8.31 1.42 13.17
C SER A 88 -9.10 0.19 12.70
N ILE A 89 -8.54 -1.02 12.82
CA ILE A 89 -9.24 -2.26 12.46
C ILE A 89 -10.51 -2.41 13.30
N LYS A 90 -10.43 -2.28 14.62
CA LYS A 90 -11.61 -2.39 15.50
C LYS A 90 -12.71 -1.41 15.12
N ILE A 91 -12.35 -0.13 14.97
CA ILE A 91 -13.32 0.93 14.68
C ILE A 91 -13.94 0.71 13.29
N ALA A 92 -13.13 0.45 12.27
CA ALA A 92 -13.62 0.24 10.90
C ALA A 92 -14.55 -0.98 10.82
N THR A 93 -14.19 -2.09 11.47
CA THR A 93 -15.02 -3.30 11.47
C THR A 93 -16.36 -3.05 12.15
N ILE A 94 -16.37 -2.50 13.37
CA ILE A 94 -17.62 -2.22 14.10
C ILE A 94 -18.49 -1.22 13.33
N ALA A 95 -17.89 -0.13 12.84
CA ALA A 95 -18.61 0.88 12.07
C ALA A 95 -19.22 0.29 10.79
N SER A 96 -18.46 -0.50 10.02
CA SER A 96 -18.97 -1.14 8.81
C SER A 96 -20.14 -2.10 9.09
N ALA A 97 -20.08 -2.85 10.19
CA ALA A 97 -21.16 -3.76 10.59
C ALA A 97 -22.44 -3.00 10.93
N ILE A 98 -22.32 -1.90 11.68
CA ILE A 98 -23.45 -1.02 12.02
C ILE A 98 -24.02 -0.36 10.77
N ILE A 99 -23.17 0.16 9.88
CA ILE A 99 -23.59 0.78 8.62
C ILE A 99 -24.42 -0.21 7.81
N VAL A 100 -23.90 -1.43 7.60
CA VAL A 100 -24.63 -2.47 6.86
C VAL A 100 -25.96 -2.78 7.52
N ALA A 101 -25.95 -3.07 8.83
CA ALA A 101 -27.17 -3.40 9.58
C ALA A 101 -28.25 -2.32 9.43
N ILE A 102 -27.89 -1.05 9.69
CA ILE A 102 -28.83 0.07 9.58
C ILE A 102 -29.31 0.24 8.13
N SER A 103 -28.39 0.19 7.15
CA SER A 103 -28.73 0.38 5.73
C SER A 103 -29.68 -0.68 5.17
N THR A 104 -29.67 -1.89 5.74
CA THR A 104 -30.57 -2.98 5.34
C THR A 104 -31.92 -2.95 6.04
N THR A 105 -32.03 -2.23 7.16
CA THR A 105 -33.26 -2.13 7.97
C THR A 105 -34.02 -0.81 7.81
N ALA A 106 -33.42 0.18 7.13
CA ALA A 106 -34.05 1.44 6.76
C ALA A 106 -34.83 1.30 5.45
#